data_AF-A0A1Q2D448-F1
#
_entry.id   AF-A0A1Q2D448-F1
#
_cell.length_a   1.000
_cell.length_b   1.000
_cell.length_c   1.000
_cell.angle_alpha   90.00
_cell.angle_beta   90.00
_cell.angle_gamma   90.00
#
_symmetry.space_group_name_H-M   'P 1'
#
loop_
_entity.id
_entity.type
_entity.pdbx_description
1 polymer ?
#
loop_
_entity_poly.entity_id
_entity_poly.type
_entity_poly.pdbx_seq_one_letter_code
_entity_poly.pdbx_strand_id
1 'polypeptide(L)'
;MKKINEKGMVSFGQAFKDFWLGYIDFRGRSTRAGYWWAQLALCLIYAVVMLIMMITMVVSDSISALSIFGIMLLGLFTLAILVPSLALSVRRLRDTGIQSKTILGLYLVFFALSYTMAMLSYSSIISSVINQFSYGTHETIPMMMNYVSSPLLTFITILISLFISVCTVLPTGMFATNSKNPVLKALFYTKKA
;
A
#
# COMPACT_ATOMS: atom_id res chain seq x y z
N MET A 1 -22.53 -9.17 -8.39
CA MET A 1 -21.27 -9.18 -7.61
C MET A 1 -21.57 -9.67 -6.20
N LYS A 2 -20.82 -10.66 -5.70
CA LYS A 2 -21.08 -11.32 -4.42
C LYS A 2 -20.67 -10.39 -3.28
N LYS A 3 -21.62 -10.02 -2.41
CA LYS A 3 -21.32 -9.24 -1.21
C LYS A 3 -20.57 -10.13 -0.22
N ILE A 4 -19.44 -9.66 0.29
CA ILE A 4 -18.67 -10.43 1.28
C ILE A 4 -19.13 -10.04 2.67
N ASN A 5 -19.52 -11.05 3.44
CA ASN A 5 -19.88 -10.89 4.85
C ASN A 5 -19.27 -12.06 5.62
N GLU A 6 -18.00 -11.90 5.99
CA GLU A 6 -17.31 -12.89 6.80
C GLU A 6 -17.92 -12.92 8.21
N LYS A 7 -18.35 -14.10 8.67
CA LYS A 7 -18.80 -14.35 10.04
C LYS A 7 -17.97 -15.50 10.63
N GLY A 8 -17.34 -15.29 11.79
CA GLY A 8 -16.58 -16.31 12.50
C GLY A 8 -15.08 -16.36 12.18
N MET A 9 -14.44 -17.51 12.43
CA MET A 9 -13.01 -17.71 12.14
C MET A 9 -12.79 -17.93 10.64
N VAL A 10 -11.92 -17.13 10.03
CA VAL A 10 -11.60 -17.21 8.60
C VAL A 10 -10.25 -17.89 8.43
N SER A 11 -10.20 -18.93 7.59
CA SER A 11 -8.95 -19.62 7.24
C SER A 11 -8.17 -18.85 6.17
N PHE A 12 -6.86 -19.10 6.06
CA PHE A 12 -5.99 -18.44 5.09
C PHE A 12 -6.52 -18.52 3.64
N GLY A 13 -6.88 -19.73 3.19
CA GLY A 13 -7.39 -19.94 1.84
C GLY A 13 -8.73 -19.25 1.58
N GLN A 14 -9.59 -19.14 2.60
CA GLN A 14 -10.85 -18.42 2.50
C GLN A 14 -10.60 -16.91 2.41
N ALA A 15 -9.72 -16.36 3.25
CA ALA A 15 -9.35 -14.95 3.21
C ALA A 15 -8.76 -14.54 1.85
N PHE A 16 -7.91 -15.40 1.24
CA PHE A 16 -7.36 -15.13 -0.09
C PHE A 16 -8.44 -15.19 -1.18
N LYS A 17 -9.37 -16.14 -1.12
CA LYS A 17 -10.50 -16.19 -2.06
C LYS A 17 -11.40 -14.95 -1.91
N ASP A 18 -11.70 -14.57 -0.69
CA ASP A 18 -12.52 -13.39 -0.38
C ASP A 18 -11.82 -12.09 -0.79
N PHE A 19 -10.49 -12.03 -0.76
CA PHE A 19 -9.70 -10.92 -1.30
C PHE A 19 -9.98 -10.69 -2.80
N TRP A 20 -9.91 -11.75 -3.60
CA TRP A 20 -10.15 -11.67 -5.06
C TRP A 20 -11.64 -11.53 -5.41
N LEU A 21 -12.52 -12.23 -4.70
CA LEU A 21 -13.97 -12.12 -4.91
C LEU A 21 -14.51 -10.74 -4.52
N GLY A 22 -13.87 -10.09 -3.57
CA GLY A 22 -14.25 -8.81 -2.99
C GLY A 22 -13.70 -7.58 -3.72
N TYR A 23 -13.19 -7.74 -4.94
CA TYR A 23 -12.34 -6.75 -5.61
C TYR A 23 -12.86 -5.30 -5.59
N ILE A 24 -14.17 -5.09 -5.83
CA ILE A 24 -14.81 -3.75 -5.87
C ILE A 24 -15.86 -3.58 -4.75
N ASP A 25 -16.00 -4.54 -3.83
CA ASP A 25 -17.05 -4.45 -2.81
C ASP A 25 -16.61 -3.56 -1.64
N PHE A 26 -16.86 -2.26 -1.67
CA PHE A 26 -16.51 -1.39 -0.54
C PHE A 26 -17.48 -1.50 0.64
N ARG A 27 -18.58 -2.26 0.54
CA ARG A 27 -19.64 -2.29 1.56
C ARG A 27 -19.67 -3.57 2.40
N GLY A 28 -18.98 -4.62 1.95
CA GLY A 28 -18.84 -5.87 2.69
C GLY A 28 -18.18 -5.71 4.06
N ARG A 29 -18.28 -6.75 4.88
CA ARG A 29 -17.59 -6.85 6.18
C ARG A 29 -16.48 -7.89 6.12
N SER A 30 -15.33 -7.52 6.66
CA SER A 30 -14.16 -8.39 6.78
C SER A 30 -13.75 -8.52 8.23
N THR A 31 -13.53 -9.76 8.66
CA THR A 31 -13.05 -10.07 10.00
C THR A 31 -11.61 -9.60 10.16
N ARG A 32 -11.13 -9.47 11.41
CA ARG A 32 -9.74 -9.08 11.66
C ARG A 32 -8.76 -10.13 11.12
N ALA A 33 -9.08 -11.40 11.36
CA ALA A 33 -8.31 -12.53 10.87
C ALA A 33 -8.28 -12.54 9.32
N GLY A 34 -9.42 -12.34 8.65
CA GLY A 34 -9.48 -12.26 7.20
C GLY A 34 -8.60 -11.16 6.61
N TYR A 35 -8.58 -9.98 7.24
CA TYR A 35 -7.68 -8.88 6.85
C TYR A 35 -6.20 -9.27 6.94
N TRP A 36 -5.77 -9.77 8.10
CA TRP A 36 -4.35 -10.08 8.33
C TRP A 36 -3.88 -11.29 7.52
N TRP A 37 -4.74 -12.29 7.30
CA TRP A 37 -4.41 -13.41 6.41
C TRP A 37 -4.23 -12.96 4.95
N ALA A 38 -5.11 -12.09 4.45
CA ALA A 38 -4.94 -11.51 3.12
C ALA A 38 -3.66 -10.66 3.03
N GLN A 39 -3.36 -9.85 4.06
CA GLN A 39 -2.14 -9.05 4.10
C GLN A 39 -0.86 -9.89 4.17
N LEU A 40 -0.88 -11.00 4.93
CA LEU A 40 0.22 -11.97 4.96
C LEU A 40 0.43 -12.64 3.60
N ALA A 41 -0.65 -13.03 2.92
CA ALA A 41 -0.56 -13.60 1.57
C ALA A 41 0.11 -12.60 0.60
N LEU A 42 -0.33 -11.34 0.62
CA LEU A 42 0.28 -10.28 -0.19
C LEU A 42 1.74 -10.06 0.18
N CYS A 43 2.07 -10.00 1.47
CA CYS A 43 3.44 -9.84 1.94
C CYS A 43 4.35 -10.98 1.46
N LEU A 44 3.88 -12.22 1.52
CA LEU A 44 4.63 -13.38 1.05
C LEU A 44 4.84 -13.34 -0.46
N ILE A 45 3.83 -12.94 -1.24
CA ILE A 45 3.97 -12.76 -2.69
C ILE A 45 5.03 -11.69 -2.99
N TYR A 46 4.96 -10.52 -2.36
CA TYR A 46 5.97 -9.47 -2.56
C TYR A 46 7.36 -9.90 -2.10
N ALA A 47 7.50 -10.62 -0.99
CA ALA A 47 8.78 -11.11 -0.50
C ALA A 47 9.43 -12.07 -1.49
N VAL A 48 8.67 -13.03 -2.04
CA VAL A 48 9.15 -13.96 -3.08
C VAL A 48 9.59 -13.19 -4.31
N VAL A 49 8.80 -12.21 -4.77
CA VAL A 49 9.15 -11.46 -5.97
C VAL A 49 10.39 -10.58 -5.77
N MET A 50 10.51 -9.91 -4.62
CA MET A 50 11.70 -9.14 -4.27
C MET A 50 12.95 -10.02 -4.20
N LEU A 51 12.82 -11.23 -3.62
CA LEU A 51 13.91 -12.19 -3.55
C LEU A 51 14.36 -12.63 -4.96
N ILE A 52 13.42 -12.94 -5.86
CA ILE A 52 13.72 -13.26 -7.25
C ILE A 52 14.47 -12.10 -7.92
N MET A 53 13.99 -10.87 -7.74
CA MET A 53 14.61 -9.66 -8.31
C MET A 53 16.04 -9.43 -7.79
N MET A 54 16.30 -9.69 -6.50
CA MET A 54 17.65 -9.58 -5.95
C MET A 54 18.58 -10.65 -6.53
N ILE A 55 18.12 -11.90 -6.63
CA ILE A 55 18.91 -13.00 -7.22
C ILE A 55 19.24 -12.70 -8.68
N THR A 56 18.28 -12.25 -9.48
CA THR A 56 18.51 -11.95 -10.90
C THR A 56 19.52 -10.81 -11.08
N MET A 57 19.51 -9.80 -10.20
CA MET A 57 20.49 -8.72 -10.22
C MET A 57 21.90 -9.15 -9.82
N VAL A 58 22.04 -10.13 -8.91
CA VAL A 58 23.35 -10.67 -8.52
C VAL A 58 23.92 -11.60 -9.61
N VAL A 59 23.05 -12.34 -10.31
CA VAL A 59 23.47 -13.33 -11.32
C VAL A 59 23.69 -12.71 -12.70
N SER A 60 23.02 -11.60 -13.02
CA SER A 60 23.06 -10.98 -14.35
C SER A 60 23.74 -9.62 -14.29
N ASP A 61 24.94 -9.51 -14.87
CA ASP A 61 25.65 -8.22 -15.02
C ASP A 61 25.00 -7.28 -16.05
N SER A 62 23.97 -7.73 -16.76
CA SER A 62 23.28 -6.94 -17.80
C SER A 62 21.76 -7.03 -17.69
N ILE A 63 21.09 -5.92 -18.01
CA ILE A 63 19.63 -5.84 -18.13
C ILE A 63 19.22 -6.56 -19.42
N SER A 64 18.69 -7.76 -19.28
CA SER A 64 18.18 -8.56 -20.41
C SER A 64 16.72 -8.22 -20.75
N ALA A 65 16.27 -8.51 -21.97
CA ALA A 65 14.86 -8.34 -22.37
C ALA A 65 13.89 -9.07 -21.43
N LEU A 66 14.31 -10.20 -20.84
CA LEU A 66 13.54 -10.95 -19.86
C LEU A 66 13.34 -10.18 -18.55
N SER A 67 14.36 -9.43 -18.10
CA SER A 67 14.26 -8.60 -16.89
C SER A 67 13.29 -7.44 -17.06
N ILE A 68 13.29 -6.80 -18.24
CA ILE A 68 12.34 -5.72 -18.59
C ILE A 68 10.91 -6.26 -18.59
N PHE A 69 10.69 -7.41 -19.22
CA PHE A 69 9.39 -8.08 -19.23
C PHE A 69 8.89 -8.42 -17.82
N GLY A 70 9.78 -8.91 -16.95
CA GLY A 70 9.47 -9.20 -15.54
C GLY A 70 9.03 -7.95 -14.76
N ILE A 71 9.72 -6.83 -14.94
CA ILE A 71 9.37 -5.54 -14.31
C ILE A 71 7.99 -5.06 -14.78
N MET A 72 7.69 -5.18 -16.08
CA MET A 72 6.39 -4.80 -16.63
C MET A 72 5.24 -5.64 -16.06
N LEU A 73 5.44 -6.97 -15.97
CA LEU A 73 4.45 -7.88 -15.41
C LEU A 73 4.19 -7.59 -13.92
N LEU A 74 5.26 -7.31 -13.15
CA LEU A 74 5.16 -6.87 -11.77
C LEU A 74 4.33 -5.58 -11.65
N GLY A 75 4.58 -4.61 -12.53
CA GLY A 75 3.83 -3.35 -12.58
C GLY A 75 2.34 -3.62 -12.74
N LEU A 76 1.95 -4.44 -13.72
CA LEU A 76 0.55 -4.83 -13.95
C LEU A 76 -0.07 -5.52 -12.72
N PHE A 77 0.67 -6.44 -12.12
CA PHE A 77 0.20 -7.17 -10.93
C PHE A 77 -0.01 -6.25 -9.73
N THR A 78 0.89 -5.28 -9.54
CA THR A 78 0.79 -4.26 -8.50
C THR A 78 -0.46 -3.41 -8.69
N LEU A 79 -0.76 -2.99 -9.93
CA LEU A 79 -1.99 -2.27 -10.26
C LEU A 79 -3.25 -3.10 -9.99
N ALA A 80 -3.22 -4.39 -10.32
CA ALA A 80 -4.34 -5.30 -10.08
C ALA A 80 -4.64 -5.48 -8.58
N ILE A 81 -3.62 -5.47 -7.72
CA ILE A 81 -3.81 -5.64 -6.27
C ILE A 81 -4.15 -4.33 -5.54
N LEU A 82 -3.88 -3.19 -6.16
CA LEU A 82 -4.11 -1.88 -5.56
C LEU A 82 -5.59 -1.65 -5.19
N VAL A 83 -6.51 -2.02 -6.08
CA VAL A 83 -7.96 -1.87 -5.84
C VAL A 83 -8.48 -2.77 -4.71
N PRO A 84 -8.25 -4.10 -4.71
CA PRO A 84 -8.77 -4.97 -3.66
C PRO A 84 -8.11 -4.71 -2.29
N SER A 85 -6.82 -4.34 -2.25
CA SER A 85 -6.14 -3.97 -1.00
C SER A 85 -6.72 -2.68 -0.39
N LEU A 86 -7.03 -1.69 -1.24
CA LEU A 86 -7.74 -0.49 -0.81
C LEU A 86 -9.16 -0.80 -0.33
N ALA A 87 -9.90 -1.64 -1.06
CA ALA A 87 -11.25 -2.03 -0.67
C ALA A 87 -11.28 -2.69 0.70
N LEU A 88 -10.37 -3.64 0.94
CA LEU A 88 -10.29 -4.39 2.20
C LEU A 88 -9.91 -3.47 3.38
N SER A 89 -8.91 -2.61 3.19
CA SER A 89 -8.44 -1.70 4.24
C SER A 89 -9.48 -0.64 4.59
N VAL A 90 -10.20 -0.11 3.60
CA VAL A 90 -11.32 0.83 3.80
C VAL A 90 -12.47 0.18 4.58
N ARG A 91 -12.79 -1.11 4.36
CA ARG A 91 -13.80 -1.83 5.17
C ARG A 91 -13.37 -1.89 6.64
N ARG A 92 -12.12 -2.26 6.91
CA ARG A 92 -11.58 -2.41 8.28
C ARG A 92 -11.54 -1.08 9.03
N LEU A 93 -11.05 -0.01 8.40
CA LEU A 93 -11.04 1.32 9.02
C LEU A 93 -12.45 1.80 9.32
N ARG A 94 -13.42 1.54 8.44
CA ARG A 94 -14.82 1.88 8.71
C ARG A 94 -15.40 1.09 9.87
N ASP A 95 -15.06 -0.20 9.96
CA ASP A 95 -15.47 -1.06 11.07
C ASP A 95 -14.90 -0.60 12.43
N THR A 96 -13.79 0.17 12.46
CA THR A 96 -13.27 0.80 13.71
C THR A 96 -14.05 2.03 14.18
N GLY A 97 -14.97 2.54 13.36
CA GLY A 97 -15.80 3.70 13.68
C GLY A 97 -15.33 5.02 13.08
N ILE A 98 -14.38 5.00 12.14
CA ILE A 98 -13.94 6.21 11.42
C ILE A 98 -14.96 6.56 10.31
N GLN A 99 -15.25 7.84 10.12
CA GLN A 99 -16.15 8.30 9.07
C GLN A 99 -15.53 8.09 7.67
N SER A 100 -16.35 7.67 6.69
CA SER A 100 -15.89 7.39 5.32
C SER A 100 -15.20 8.56 4.63
N LYS A 101 -15.59 9.81 4.93
CA LYS A 101 -14.95 11.02 4.37
C LYS A 101 -13.51 11.18 4.86
N THR A 102 -13.29 10.95 6.15
CA THR A 102 -11.98 11.02 6.81
C THR A 102 -11.06 9.91 6.31
N ILE A 103 -11.58 8.69 6.11
CA ILE A 103 -10.83 7.59 5.50
C ILE A 103 -10.34 7.96 4.10
N LEU A 104 -11.21 8.56 3.28
CA LEU A 104 -10.84 8.98 1.93
C LEU A 104 -9.75 10.05 1.95
N GLY A 105 -9.90 11.09 2.79
CA GLY A 105 -8.88 12.13 2.94
C GLY A 105 -7.52 11.59 3.42
N LEU A 106 -7.54 10.67 4.39
CA LEU A 106 -6.34 10.02 4.91
C LEU A 106 -5.61 9.22 3.82
N TYR A 107 -6.33 8.42 3.03
CA TYR A 107 -5.73 7.66 1.93
C TYR A 107 -5.23 8.57 0.80
N LEU A 108 -5.95 9.65 0.48
CA LEU A 108 -5.51 10.60 -0.54
C LEU A 108 -4.16 11.22 -0.17
N VAL A 109 -4.01 11.68 1.07
CA VAL A 109 -2.74 12.21 1.58
C VAL A 109 -1.67 11.12 1.57
N PHE A 110 -1.98 9.91 2.04
CA PHE A 110 -1.04 8.80 2.05
C PHE A 110 -0.53 8.44 0.65
N PHE A 111 -1.42 8.32 -0.34
CA PHE A 111 -1.05 8.03 -1.72
C PHE A 111 -0.27 9.17 -2.37
N ALA A 112 -0.64 10.43 -2.13
CA ALA A 112 0.09 11.59 -2.66
C ALA A 112 1.53 11.61 -2.14
N LEU A 113 1.71 11.45 -0.81
CA LEU A 113 3.04 11.38 -0.20
C LEU A 113 3.85 10.20 -0.73
N SER A 114 3.25 9.01 -0.79
CA SER A 114 3.91 7.81 -1.30
C SER A 114 4.29 7.94 -2.77
N TYR A 115 3.47 8.60 -3.58
CA TYR A 115 3.75 8.88 -4.99
C TYR A 115 4.97 9.81 -5.15
N THR A 116 5.04 10.89 -4.36
CA THR A 116 6.22 11.78 -4.40
C THR A 116 7.50 11.04 -4.06
N MET A 117 7.46 10.15 -3.06
CA MET A 117 8.61 9.30 -2.70
C MET A 117 8.99 8.34 -3.82
N ALA A 118 8.01 7.66 -4.40
CA ALA A 118 8.26 6.73 -5.50
C ALA A 118 8.91 7.44 -6.69
N MET A 119 8.43 8.62 -7.06
CA MET A 119 9.00 9.42 -8.15
C MET A 119 10.45 9.83 -7.89
N LEU A 120 10.80 10.21 -6.66
CA LEU A 120 12.18 10.53 -6.27
C LEU A 120 13.09 9.28 -6.31
N SER A 121 12.57 8.12 -5.93
CA SER A 121 13.30 6.85 -6.05
C SER A 121 13.54 6.48 -7.51
N TYR A 122 12.51 6.60 -8.36
CA TYR A 122 12.64 6.31 -9.79
C TYR A 122 13.61 7.26 -10.49
N SER A 123 13.58 8.57 -10.18
CA SER A 123 14.53 9.52 -10.76
C SER A 123 15.98 9.22 -10.36
N SER A 124 16.21 8.78 -9.12
CA SER A 124 17.53 8.37 -8.63
C SER A 124 18.05 7.11 -9.33
N ILE A 125 17.18 6.12 -9.54
CA ILE A 125 17.52 4.90 -10.28
C ILE A 125 17.83 5.23 -11.75
N ILE A 126 16.98 6.02 -12.42
CA ILE A 126 17.19 6.42 -13.82
C ILE A 126 18.49 7.19 -13.98
N SER A 127 18.80 8.12 -13.05
CA SER A 127 20.08 8.84 -13.06
C SER A 127 21.26 7.88 -12.93
N SER A 128 21.18 6.88 -12.04
CA SER A 128 22.23 5.87 -11.87
C SER A 128 22.44 5.05 -13.16
N VAL A 129 21.36 4.69 -13.84
CA VAL A 129 21.40 3.97 -15.12
C VAL A 129 22.01 4.83 -16.23
N ILE A 130 21.58 6.09 -16.40
CA ILE A 130 22.11 7.00 -17.43
C ILE A 130 23.62 7.22 -17.24
N ASN A 131 24.09 7.37 -16.01
CA ASN A 131 25.51 7.54 -15.74
C ASN A 131 26.34 6.31 -16.14
N GLN A 132 25.82 5.08 -15.98
CA GLN A 132 26.50 3.87 -16.48
C GLN A 132 26.68 3.92 -18.01
N PHE A 133 25.75 4.50 -18.75
CA PHE A 133 25.85 4.64 -20.21
C PHE A 133 26.76 5.81 -20.66
N SER A 134 26.89 6.88 -19.86
CA SER A 134 27.64 8.09 -20.25
C SER A 134 29.16 8.03 -20.04
N TYR A 135 29.70 7.05 -19.31
CA TYR A 135 31.16 6.89 -19.13
C TYR A 135 31.93 6.59 -20.43
N GLY A 136 31.26 6.36 -21.57
CA GLY A 136 31.90 6.13 -22.88
C GLY A 136 32.25 7.39 -23.69
N THR A 137 31.75 8.57 -23.32
CA THR A 137 32.05 9.85 -23.99
C THR A 137 32.43 10.87 -22.93
N HIS A 138 33.69 11.34 -22.93
CA HIS A 138 34.26 12.28 -21.97
C HIS A 138 33.63 13.69 -22.03
N GLU A 139 32.35 13.82 -21.74
CA GLU A 139 31.72 15.10 -21.41
C GLU A 139 31.15 14.98 -19.99
N THR A 140 31.72 15.75 -19.07
CA THR A 140 31.35 15.77 -17.65
C THR A 140 29.94 16.29 -17.48
N ILE A 141 28.96 15.37 -17.43
CA ILE A 141 27.61 15.69 -16.98
C ILE A 141 27.71 16.03 -15.47
N PRO A 142 27.15 17.18 -15.02
CA PRO A 142 27.34 17.67 -13.67
C PRO A 142 26.88 16.65 -12.62
N MET A 143 27.64 16.60 -11.52
CA MET A 143 27.44 15.74 -10.35
C MET A 143 25.98 15.41 -10.07
N MET A 144 25.71 14.11 -9.95
CA MET A 144 24.45 13.51 -9.53
C MET A 144 23.85 14.26 -8.34
N MET A 145 22.78 15.02 -8.57
CA MET A 145 21.85 15.36 -7.48
C MET A 145 21.14 14.07 -7.10
N ASN A 146 21.69 13.34 -6.13
CA ASN A 146 20.97 12.28 -5.45
C ASN A 146 19.73 12.94 -4.83
N TYR A 147 18.55 12.59 -5.36
CA TYR A 147 17.28 13.04 -4.79
C TYR A 147 17.06 12.28 -3.48
N VAL A 148 17.73 12.73 -2.43
CA VAL A 148 17.48 12.24 -1.08
C VAL A 148 16.09 12.70 -0.69
N SER A 149 15.20 11.75 -0.43
CA SER A 149 13.88 12.04 0.12
C SER A 149 14.04 12.80 1.43
N SER A 150 13.28 13.88 1.60
CA SER A 150 13.41 14.69 2.81
C SER A 150 13.06 13.84 4.05
N PRO A 151 13.94 13.80 5.07
CA PRO A 151 13.71 12.98 6.27
C PRO A 151 12.39 13.31 6.98
N LEU A 152 11.97 14.58 6.91
CA LEU A 152 10.69 15.01 7.46
C LEU A 152 9.49 14.41 6.72
N LEU A 153 9.55 14.35 5.39
CA LEU A 153 8.45 13.84 4.59
C LEU A 153 8.33 12.32 4.74
N THR A 154 9.46 11.61 4.78
CA THR A 154 9.47 10.16 5.08
C THR A 154 8.93 9.86 6.47
N PHE A 155 9.32 10.65 7.48
CA PHE A 155 8.80 10.53 8.84
C PHE A 155 7.28 10.71 8.90
N ILE A 156 6.73 11.74 8.23
CA ILE A 156 5.27 11.96 8.15
C ILE A 156 4.57 10.79 7.47
N THR A 157 5.12 10.26 6.37
CA THR A 157 4.53 9.09 5.68
C THR A 157 4.52 7.86 6.58
N ILE A 158 5.60 7.61 7.33
CA ILE A 158 5.68 6.49 8.28
C ILE A 158 4.67 6.67 9.41
N LEU A 159 4.51 7.88 9.95
CA LEU A 159 3.51 8.15 10.99
C LEU A 159 2.08 7.87 10.51
N ILE A 160 1.72 8.32 9.30
CA ILE A 160 0.40 8.06 8.72
C ILE A 160 0.20 6.56 8.46
N SER A 161 1.23 5.89 7.93
CA SER A 161 1.20 4.43 7.70
C SER A 161 1.00 3.66 9.01
N LEU A 162 1.72 4.05 10.06
CA LEU A 162 1.61 3.46 11.39
C LEU A 162 0.21 3.68 11.96
N PHE A 163 -0.35 4.89 11.82
CA PHE A 163 -1.71 5.17 12.26
C PHE A 163 -2.74 4.28 11.55
N ILE A 164 -2.64 4.11 10.22
CA ILE A 164 -3.51 3.22 9.45
C ILE A 164 -3.35 1.77 9.93
N SER A 165 -2.12 1.29 10.09
CA SER A 165 -1.80 -0.07 10.53
C SER A 165 -2.33 -0.36 11.94
N VAL A 166 -2.15 0.56 12.88
CA VAL A 166 -2.73 0.45 14.23
C VAL A 166 -4.26 0.36 14.13
N CYS A 167 -4.89 1.23 13.34
CA CYS A 167 -6.34 1.19 13.15
C CYS A 167 -6.84 -0.14 12.57
N THR A 168 -6.08 -0.87 11.77
CA THR A 168 -6.56 -2.16 11.23
C THR A 168 -6.52 -3.30 12.25
N VAL A 169 -5.65 -3.20 13.27
CA VAL A 169 -5.58 -4.12 14.44
C VAL A 169 -6.72 -3.86 15.43
N LEU A 170 -7.13 -2.60 15.58
CA LEU A 170 -8.02 -2.18 16.65
C LEU A 170 -9.41 -2.84 16.64
N PRO A 171 -10.08 -2.90 17.81
CA PRO A 171 -11.44 -3.37 17.91
C PRO A 171 -12.47 -2.57 17.12
N THR A 172 -13.50 -3.29 16.67
CA THR A 172 -14.63 -2.68 15.97
C THR A 172 -15.32 -1.66 16.87
N GLY A 173 -15.54 -0.45 16.35
CA GLY A 173 -16.20 0.65 17.06
C GLY A 173 -15.40 1.26 18.21
N MET A 174 -14.09 1.04 18.32
CA MET A 174 -13.26 1.63 19.38
C MET A 174 -13.31 3.16 19.37
N PHE A 175 -13.34 3.76 18.18
CA PHE A 175 -13.38 5.21 18.04
C PHE A 175 -14.79 5.80 18.00
N ALA A 176 -15.84 4.99 18.19
CA ALA A 176 -17.20 5.51 18.22
C ALA A 176 -17.36 6.41 19.44
N THR A 177 -17.55 7.71 19.22
CA THR A 177 -17.66 8.70 20.31
C THR A 177 -19.13 9.07 20.56
N ASN A 178 -19.46 9.38 21.82
CA ASN A 178 -20.74 10.01 22.21
C ASN A 178 -20.63 11.54 22.33
N SER A 179 -19.50 12.12 21.90
CA SER A 179 -19.22 13.54 22.07
C SER A 179 -20.06 14.40 21.12
N LYS A 180 -20.53 15.54 21.61
CA LYS A 180 -21.27 16.53 20.81
C LYS A 180 -20.36 17.45 20.00
N ASN A 181 -19.03 17.37 20.16
CA ASN A 181 -18.08 18.26 19.50
C ASN A 181 -18.10 18.07 17.96
N PRO A 182 -18.21 19.14 17.16
CA PRO A 182 -18.28 19.06 15.70
C PRO A 182 -17.05 18.40 15.07
N VAL A 183 -15.85 18.59 15.64
CA VAL A 183 -14.60 18.01 15.11
C VAL A 183 -14.61 16.49 15.29
N LEU A 184 -15.01 16.01 16.47
CA LEU A 184 -15.07 14.57 16.75
C LEU A 184 -16.16 13.86 15.92
N LYS A 185 -17.27 14.54 15.61
CA LYS A 185 -18.31 14.03 14.70
C LYS A 185 -17.87 13.96 13.24
N ALA A 186 -16.94 14.82 12.82
CA ALA A 186 -16.38 14.80 11.47
C ALA A 186 -15.34 13.68 11.30
N LEU A 187 -14.67 13.29 12.38
CA LEU A 187 -13.64 12.24 12.35
C LEU A 187 -14.24 10.85 12.62
N PHE A 188 -15.18 10.75 13.55
CA PHE A 188 -15.68 9.48 14.06
C PHE A 188 -17.21 9.37 13.99
N TYR A 189 -17.68 8.13 13.84
CA TYR A 189 -19.10 7.81 13.93
C TYR A 189 -19.62 8.02 15.35
N THR A 190 -20.79 8.64 15.44
CA THR A 190 -21.55 8.71 16.70
C THR A 190 -22.19 7.37 16.99
N LYS A 191 -21.99 6.83 18.20
CA LYS A 191 -22.75 5.66 18.65
C LYS A 191 -24.22 6.07 18.70
N LYS A 192 -25.11 5.41 17.95
CA LYS A 192 -26.54 5.51 18.22
C LYS A 192 -26.75 4.82 19.58
N ALA A 193 -27.22 5.59 20.55
CA ALA A 193 -27.68 5.07 21.84
C ALA A 193 -28.79 4.03 21.62
#